data_AF-A0A4P7IE98-F1
#
_entry.id   AF-A0A4P7IE98-F1
#
_cell.length_a   1.000
_cell.length_b   1.000
_cell.length_c   1.000
_cell.angle_alpha   90.00
_cell.angle_beta   90.00
_cell.angle_gamma   90.00
#
_symmetry.space_group_name_H-M   'P 1'
#
loop_
_entity.id
_entity.type
_entity.pdbx_description
1 polymer ?
#
loop_
_entity_poly.entity_id
_entity_poly.type
_entity_poly.pdbx_seq_one_letter_code
_entity_poly.pdbx_strand_id
1 'polypeptide(L)'
;MSHIDTSMSSGLRETLVGEVKAYLPAFLSSETRERADPVAATSDLLDIPPASLNRALAVHLMLSDETRAFIADLPNGIRRPVTESIRPRIAGRTVTSGIDWAATVRHQATANPAGGEWVTRPANRMFDLPENQALAWVLATLQDRAQVALPSHEGSLPAWAQEIREAEARVRSSKRTAWLEAVPAKWPGDTVYQRLAADRLGFYRTRVTDTARQLRAVLNNPSPQTQVDALCNRFFEPTQDWKLFEIGVLMRLCCELDRVGERVHRRANFDARQFSHHRLPEGREVRIWYQAWPDTKEKSELREAATYYGVKATNRPDITVELLKQGTTVRTVVLELKASSASEYLGSGFSQLLGYLRDRPAYTNWPASGWLVAPPEGGYVTRPSEGRALWVVSSDDVASSLATAALSL
;
A
#
# COMPACT_ATOMS: atom_id res chain seq x y z
N MET A 1 28.31 -18.47 -9.89
CA MET A 1 27.23 -18.52 -8.86
C MET A 1 26.05 -19.20 -9.52
N SER A 2 25.61 -20.36 -9.02
CA SER A 2 24.38 -20.99 -9.52
C SER A 2 23.20 -20.07 -9.20
N HIS A 3 22.35 -19.82 -10.18
CA HIS A 3 21.12 -19.06 -9.96
C HIS A 3 20.13 -19.99 -9.25
N ILE A 4 19.96 -19.83 -7.94
CA ILE A 4 18.95 -20.58 -7.18
C ILE A 4 17.58 -20.14 -7.67
N ASP A 5 16.80 -21.07 -8.20
CA ASP A 5 15.43 -20.82 -8.61
C ASP A 5 14.53 -20.61 -7.39
N THR A 6 14.08 -19.37 -7.22
CA THR A 6 13.16 -18.93 -6.16
C THR A 6 11.75 -18.69 -6.68
N SER A 7 11.49 -19.00 -7.95
CA SER A 7 10.20 -18.77 -8.59
C SER A 7 9.16 -19.80 -8.14
N MET A 8 7.92 -19.33 -8.04
CA MET A 8 6.76 -20.14 -7.68
C MET A 8 5.97 -20.51 -8.94
N SER A 9 5.30 -21.67 -8.94
CA SER A 9 4.41 -22.05 -10.04
C SER A 9 3.25 -21.06 -10.18
N SER A 10 2.77 -20.84 -11.41
CA SER A 10 1.69 -19.88 -11.67
C SER A 10 0.39 -20.26 -10.95
N GLY A 11 0.06 -21.55 -10.87
CA GLY A 11 -1.15 -22.03 -10.18
C GLY A 11 -1.12 -21.79 -8.68
N LEU A 12 0.02 -22.07 -8.02
CA LEU A 12 0.19 -21.75 -6.61
C LEU A 12 0.13 -20.24 -6.37
N ARG A 13 0.78 -19.46 -7.25
CA ARG A 13 0.75 -18.01 -7.17
C ARG A 13 -0.67 -17.44 -7.23
N GLU A 14 -1.49 -17.89 -8.19
CA GLU A 14 -2.89 -17.47 -8.33
C GLU A 14 -3.70 -17.82 -7.07
N THR A 15 -3.49 -19.02 -6.53
CA THR A 15 -4.12 -19.48 -5.28
C THR A 15 -3.79 -18.55 -4.12
N LEU A 16 -2.49 -18.26 -3.89
CA LEU A 16 -2.05 -17.41 -2.79
C LEU A 16 -2.51 -15.96 -2.95
N VAL A 17 -2.53 -15.42 -4.18
CA VAL A 17 -3.13 -14.10 -4.42
C VAL A 17 -4.60 -14.07 -4.03
N GLY A 18 -5.36 -15.13 -4.37
CA GLY A 18 -6.76 -15.28 -3.99
C GLY A 18 -6.95 -15.31 -2.47
N GLU A 19 -6.15 -16.11 -1.77
CA GLU A 19 -6.18 -16.22 -0.31
C GLU A 19 -5.81 -14.90 0.38
N VAL A 20 -4.73 -14.24 -0.05
CA VAL A 20 -4.32 -12.94 0.51
C VAL A 20 -5.42 -11.89 0.29
N LYS A 21 -6.05 -11.86 -0.89
CA LYS A 21 -7.19 -10.97 -1.17
C LYS A 21 -8.39 -11.23 -0.24
N ALA A 22 -8.67 -12.50 0.04
CA ALA A 22 -9.81 -12.88 0.87
C ALA A 22 -9.58 -12.55 2.36
N TYR A 23 -8.37 -12.75 2.88
CA TYR A 23 -8.14 -12.77 4.33
C TYR A 23 -7.41 -11.54 4.87
N LEU A 24 -6.42 -10.98 4.14
CA LEU A 24 -5.60 -9.87 4.63
C LEU A 24 -6.39 -8.60 4.99
N PRO A 25 -7.48 -8.21 4.29
CA PRO A 25 -8.24 -7.00 4.64
C PRO A 25 -8.73 -6.99 6.09
N ALA A 26 -9.11 -8.14 6.64
CA ALA A 26 -9.57 -8.24 8.02
C ALA A 26 -8.48 -7.86 9.03
N PHE A 27 -7.22 -8.20 8.76
CA PHE A 27 -6.08 -7.87 9.63
C PHE A 27 -5.65 -6.40 9.52
N LEU A 28 -5.97 -5.74 8.41
CA LEU A 28 -5.68 -4.33 8.18
C LEU A 28 -6.81 -3.40 8.64
N SER A 29 -7.98 -3.94 9.00
CA SER A 29 -9.11 -3.17 9.48
C SER A 29 -8.79 -2.39 10.77
N SER A 30 -9.31 -1.17 10.88
CA SER A 30 -9.14 -0.30 12.06
C SER A 30 -9.74 -0.89 13.34
N GLU A 31 -10.73 -1.80 13.20
CA GLU A 31 -11.30 -2.55 14.33
C GLU A 31 -10.28 -3.48 14.99
N THR A 32 -9.24 -3.88 14.25
CA THR A 32 -8.19 -4.78 14.74
C THR A 32 -7.00 -4.01 15.32
N ARG A 33 -6.83 -2.71 14.99
CA ARG A 33 -5.71 -1.86 15.44
C ARG A 33 -6.10 -0.39 15.56
N GLU A 34 -5.91 0.19 16.74
CA GLU A 34 -5.88 1.65 16.95
C GLU A 34 -4.59 2.23 16.34
N ARG A 35 -4.55 2.48 15.03
CA ARG A 35 -3.45 3.22 14.38
C ARG A 35 -4.00 4.32 13.48
N ALA A 36 -3.40 5.51 13.57
CA ALA A 36 -3.84 6.71 12.87
C ALA A 36 -3.50 6.70 11.36
N ASP A 37 -2.46 5.96 10.96
CA ASP A 37 -2.01 5.86 9.56
C ASP A 37 -2.15 4.41 9.04
N PRO A 38 -3.09 4.14 8.11
CA PRO A 38 -3.28 2.81 7.52
C PRO A 38 -2.07 2.28 6.75
N VAL A 39 -1.30 3.15 6.09
CA VAL A 39 -0.14 2.74 5.29
C VAL A 39 0.98 2.28 6.21
N ALA A 40 1.27 3.06 7.25
CA ALA A 40 2.23 2.66 8.28
C ALA A 40 1.80 1.36 8.98
N ALA A 41 0.50 1.19 9.23
CA ALA A 41 -0.03 -0.04 9.83
C ALA A 41 0.25 -1.29 8.98
N THR A 42 0.06 -1.20 7.67
CA THR A 42 0.34 -2.29 6.72
C THR A 42 1.84 -2.53 6.56
N SER A 43 2.63 -1.46 6.43
CA SER A 43 4.08 -1.54 6.34
C SER A 43 4.69 -2.27 7.54
N ASP A 44 4.27 -1.92 8.75
CA ASP A 44 4.75 -2.58 9.96
C ASP A 44 4.25 -4.02 10.07
N LEU A 45 3.00 -4.29 9.68
CA LEU A 45 2.40 -5.63 9.78
C LEU A 45 3.12 -6.63 8.88
N LEU A 46 3.48 -6.20 7.66
CA LEU A 46 4.04 -7.06 6.63
C LEU A 46 5.55 -6.89 6.47
N ASP A 47 6.20 -6.07 7.31
CA ASP A 47 7.60 -5.68 7.19
C ASP A 47 7.95 -5.23 5.75
N ILE A 48 7.08 -4.37 5.19
CA ILE A 48 7.25 -3.80 3.85
C ILE A 48 7.68 -2.34 4.04
N PRO A 49 8.80 -1.89 3.44
CA PRO A 49 9.21 -0.50 3.52
C PRO A 49 8.08 0.44 3.07
N PRO A 50 7.78 1.52 3.82
CA PRO A 50 6.71 2.45 3.46
C PRO A 50 6.84 3.03 2.05
N ALA A 51 8.07 3.26 1.58
CA ALA A 51 8.34 3.69 0.21
C ALA A 51 7.87 2.67 -0.84
N SER A 52 8.05 1.37 -0.58
CA SER A 52 7.63 0.31 -1.49
C SER A 52 6.11 0.16 -1.55
N LEU A 53 5.43 0.25 -0.40
CA LEU A 53 3.97 0.24 -0.34
C LEU A 53 3.37 1.48 -1.02
N ASN A 54 3.92 2.66 -0.75
CA ASN A 54 3.52 3.90 -1.41
C ASN A 54 3.73 3.84 -2.93
N ARG A 55 4.82 3.21 -3.39
CA ARG A 55 5.04 2.96 -4.81
C ARG A 55 3.99 2.02 -5.39
N ALA A 56 3.67 0.91 -4.73
CA ALA A 56 2.62 0.00 -5.17
C ALA A 56 1.25 0.69 -5.27
N LEU A 57 0.89 1.51 -4.27
CA LEU A 57 -0.31 2.34 -4.29
C LEU A 57 -0.31 3.35 -5.44
N ALA A 58 0.82 4.01 -5.69
CA ALA A 58 0.96 4.94 -6.80
C ALA A 58 0.80 4.25 -8.17
N VAL A 59 1.41 3.09 -8.38
CA VAL A 59 1.24 2.30 -9.61
C VAL A 59 -0.21 1.83 -9.73
N HIS A 60 -0.82 1.34 -8.66
CA HIS A 60 -2.21 0.89 -8.64
C HIS A 60 -3.16 2.02 -9.07
N LEU A 61 -2.97 3.20 -8.48
CA LEU A 61 -3.75 4.39 -8.79
C LEU A 61 -3.56 4.85 -10.24
N MET A 62 -2.32 4.96 -10.72
CA MET A 62 -2.03 5.45 -12.07
C MET A 62 -2.58 4.53 -13.18
N LEU A 63 -2.74 3.24 -12.88
CA LEU A 63 -3.27 2.22 -13.80
C LEU A 63 -4.75 1.89 -13.57
N SER A 64 -5.42 2.64 -12.69
CA SER A 64 -6.86 2.50 -12.46
C SER A 64 -7.66 2.96 -13.68
N ASP A 65 -8.86 2.41 -13.84
CA ASP A 65 -9.74 2.73 -14.95
C ASP A 65 -10.20 4.20 -14.90
N GLU A 66 -10.42 4.75 -13.70
CA GLU A 66 -10.77 6.14 -13.49
C GLU A 66 -9.65 7.07 -13.96
N THR A 67 -8.39 6.76 -13.61
CA THR A 67 -7.24 7.57 -14.07
C THR A 67 -7.06 7.45 -15.58
N ARG A 68 -7.14 6.25 -16.15
CA ARG A 68 -7.06 6.03 -17.61
C ARG A 68 -8.14 6.81 -18.37
N ALA A 69 -9.37 6.73 -17.90
CA ALA A 69 -10.50 7.44 -18.51
C ALA A 69 -10.35 8.96 -18.40
N PHE A 70 -9.86 9.48 -17.27
CA PHE A 70 -9.54 10.89 -17.11
C PHE A 70 -8.45 11.35 -18.08
N ILE A 71 -7.34 10.60 -18.18
CA ILE A 71 -6.22 10.92 -19.08
C ILE A 71 -6.65 10.89 -20.55
N ALA A 72 -7.53 9.95 -20.92
CA ALA A 72 -8.07 9.87 -22.27
C ALA A 72 -8.94 11.09 -22.63
N ASP A 73 -9.77 11.56 -21.71
CA ASP A 73 -10.68 12.70 -21.94
C ASP A 73 -10.03 14.06 -21.68
N LEU A 74 -8.83 14.09 -21.08
CA LEU A 74 -8.10 15.30 -20.69
C LEU A 74 -7.92 16.32 -21.84
N PRO A 75 -7.54 15.93 -23.08
CA PRO A 75 -7.41 16.89 -24.17
C PRO A 75 -8.71 17.65 -24.49
N ASN A 76 -9.87 16.99 -24.34
CA ASN A 76 -11.17 17.60 -24.56
C ASN A 76 -11.58 18.50 -23.39
N GLY A 77 -11.29 18.06 -22.16
CA GLY A 77 -11.54 18.84 -20.93
C GLY A 77 -10.79 20.16 -20.90
N ILE A 78 -9.49 20.14 -21.21
CA ILE A 78 -8.61 21.32 -21.18
C ILE A 78 -9.01 22.38 -22.21
N ARG A 79 -9.60 21.97 -23.35
CA ARG A 79 -10.09 22.89 -24.38
C ARG A 79 -11.38 23.63 -23.98
N ARG A 80 -12.08 23.15 -22.95
CA ARG A 80 -13.37 23.68 -22.50
C ARG A 80 -13.34 23.95 -20.98
N PRO A 81 -12.53 24.93 -20.52
CA PRO A 81 -12.52 25.29 -19.11
C PRO A 81 -13.87 25.81 -18.63
N VAL A 82 -14.16 25.61 -17.35
CA VAL A 82 -15.22 26.38 -16.68
C VAL A 82 -14.73 27.82 -16.57
N THR A 83 -15.58 28.79 -16.93
CA THR A 83 -15.21 30.21 -16.89
C THR A 83 -16.35 31.02 -16.32
N GLU A 84 -16.02 32.01 -15.51
CA GLU A 84 -16.92 33.06 -15.07
C GLU A 84 -16.52 34.38 -15.72
N SER A 85 -17.49 35.18 -16.15
CA SER A 85 -17.22 36.50 -16.71
C SER A 85 -17.46 37.55 -15.64
N ILE A 86 -16.39 38.20 -15.20
CA ILE A 86 -16.49 39.41 -14.37
C ILE A 86 -16.39 40.66 -15.26
N ARG A 87 -17.07 41.72 -14.86
CA ARG A 87 -17.09 43.00 -15.55
C ARG A 87 -16.76 44.14 -14.59
N PRO A 88 -15.51 44.22 -14.10
CA PRO A 88 -15.10 45.28 -13.18
C PRO A 88 -15.21 46.64 -13.87
N ARG A 89 -15.54 47.68 -13.09
CA ARG A 89 -15.48 49.06 -13.58
C ARG A 89 -14.03 49.52 -13.54
N ILE A 90 -13.50 49.96 -14.67
CA ILE A 90 -12.13 50.46 -14.80
C ILE A 90 -12.19 51.86 -15.40
N ALA A 91 -11.70 52.85 -14.67
CA ALA A 91 -11.51 54.20 -15.17
C ALA A 91 -10.18 54.29 -15.92
N GLY A 92 -10.18 54.86 -17.12
CA GLY A 92 -8.97 55.07 -17.90
C GLY A 92 -9.22 55.94 -19.13
N ARG A 93 -8.14 56.45 -19.73
CA ARG A 93 -8.23 57.29 -20.94
C ARG A 93 -8.52 56.49 -22.21
N THR A 94 -8.27 55.18 -22.20
CA THR A 94 -8.49 54.28 -23.33
C THR A 94 -9.80 53.52 -23.17
N VAL A 95 -10.66 53.57 -24.18
CA VAL A 95 -11.93 52.83 -24.20
C VAL A 95 -11.69 51.44 -24.79
N THR A 96 -11.59 50.43 -23.94
CA THR A 96 -11.35 49.02 -24.34
C THR A 96 -12.64 48.18 -24.44
N SER A 97 -13.77 48.71 -23.96
CA SER A 97 -15.08 48.06 -23.97
C SER A 97 -16.20 49.10 -23.86
N GLY A 98 -17.46 48.66 -23.77
CA GLY A 98 -18.61 49.55 -23.60
C GLY A 98 -18.44 50.50 -22.40
N ILE A 99 -18.77 51.78 -22.63
CA ILE A 99 -18.68 52.84 -21.63
C ILE A 99 -19.86 52.75 -20.67
N ASP A 100 -19.58 52.80 -19.37
CA ASP A 100 -20.58 52.98 -18.32
C ASP A 100 -20.81 54.47 -18.09
N TRP A 101 -21.67 55.08 -18.91
CA TRP A 101 -21.92 56.53 -18.88
C TRP A 101 -22.30 57.05 -17.49
N ALA A 102 -23.15 56.33 -16.76
CA ALA A 102 -23.55 56.71 -15.41
C ALA A 102 -22.39 56.66 -14.41
N ALA A 103 -21.44 55.74 -14.55
CA ALA A 103 -20.23 55.72 -13.73
C ALA A 103 -19.21 56.75 -14.19
N THR A 104 -19.05 56.98 -15.49
CA THR A 104 -18.15 58.00 -16.05
C THR A 104 -18.54 59.39 -15.59
N VAL A 105 -19.81 59.77 -15.69
CA VAL A 105 -20.29 61.09 -15.25
C VAL A 105 -20.03 61.28 -13.76
N ARG A 106 -20.30 60.26 -12.93
CA ARG A 106 -20.00 60.30 -11.49
C ARG A 106 -18.51 60.43 -11.22
N HIS A 107 -17.68 59.64 -11.89
CA HIS A 107 -16.22 59.67 -11.76
C HIS A 107 -15.67 61.05 -12.12
N GLN A 108 -16.10 61.63 -13.24
CA GLN A 108 -15.68 62.96 -13.69
C GLN A 108 -16.17 64.09 -12.80
N ALA A 109 -17.34 63.94 -12.16
CA ALA A 109 -17.84 64.93 -11.20
C ALA A 109 -17.07 64.93 -9.88
N THR A 110 -16.51 63.77 -9.47
CA THR A 110 -15.71 63.64 -8.23
C THR A 110 -14.21 63.76 -8.45
N ALA A 111 -13.73 63.47 -9.65
CA ALA A 111 -12.34 63.62 -10.08
C ALA A 111 -12.16 64.92 -10.89
N ASN A 112 -11.04 65.09 -11.58
CA ASN A 112 -10.82 66.25 -12.44
C ASN A 112 -11.70 66.15 -13.71
N PRO A 113 -12.67 67.07 -13.94
CA PRO A 113 -13.57 67.02 -15.10
C PRO A 113 -12.83 67.11 -16.45
N ALA A 114 -11.62 67.70 -16.47
CA ALA A 114 -10.78 67.79 -17.67
C ALA A 114 -9.90 66.54 -17.92
N GLY A 115 -10.01 65.50 -17.07
CA GLY A 115 -9.10 64.36 -17.05
C GLY A 115 -9.19 63.40 -18.25
N GLY A 116 -10.27 63.48 -19.04
CA GLY A 116 -10.49 62.64 -20.23
C GLY A 116 -10.62 61.14 -19.93
N GLU A 117 -10.96 60.78 -18.70
CA GLU A 117 -11.11 59.40 -18.27
C GLU A 117 -12.54 58.89 -18.47
N TRP A 118 -12.63 57.66 -18.95
CA TRP A 118 -13.86 56.92 -19.21
C TRP A 118 -13.92 55.71 -18.29
N VAL A 119 -15.08 55.46 -17.68
CA VAL A 119 -15.31 54.22 -16.93
C VAL A 119 -15.85 53.18 -17.90
N THR A 120 -15.12 52.08 -18.07
CA THR A 120 -15.49 50.94 -18.92
C THR A 120 -15.71 49.68 -18.09
N ARG A 121 -16.37 48.67 -18.68
CA ARG A 121 -16.62 47.37 -18.04
C ARG A 121 -16.15 46.21 -18.92
N PRO A 122 -14.82 46.01 -19.08
CA PRO A 122 -14.32 44.95 -19.92
C PRO A 122 -14.73 43.59 -19.36
N ALA A 123 -15.14 42.69 -20.25
CA ALA A 123 -15.45 41.32 -19.88
C ALA A 123 -14.15 40.53 -19.70
N ASN A 124 -13.76 40.32 -18.45
CA ASN A 124 -12.60 39.50 -18.11
C ASN A 124 -13.08 38.08 -17.78
N ARG A 125 -12.47 37.08 -18.42
CA ARG A 125 -12.70 35.68 -18.08
C ARG A 125 -11.85 35.31 -16.89
N MET A 126 -12.49 34.85 -15.83
CA MET A 126 -11.83 34.25 -14.69
C MET A 126 -11.80 32.74 -14.84
N PHE A 127 -10.60 32.18 -14.69
CA PHE A 127 -10.35 30.74 -14.65
C PHE A 127 -10.07 30.24 -13.23
N ASP A 128 -9.84 31.13 -12.26
CA ASP A 128 -9.62 30.77 -10.86
C ASP A 128 -10.95 30.42 -10.16
N LEU A 129 -11.59 29.37 -10.65
CA LEU A 129 -12.83 28.80 -10.11
C LEU A 129 -12.53 27.51 -9.35
N PRO A 130 -13.31 27.15 -8.31
CA PRO A 130 -13.07 25.92 -7.54
C PRO A 130 -12.98 24.64 -8.38
N GLU A 131 -13.75 24.53 -9.46
CA GLU A 131 -13.73 23.40 -10.39
C GLU A 131 -12.38 23.28 -11.11
N ASN A 132 -11.83 24.42 -11.55
CA ASN A 132 -10.53 24.47 -12.22
C ASN A 132 -9.38 24.30 -11.22
N GLN A 133 -9.52 24.82 -9.99
CA GLN A 133 -8.57 24.57 -8.90
C GLN A 133 -8.50 23.08 -8.55
N ALA A 134 -9.64 22.39 -8.55
CA ALA A 134 -9.71 20.94 -8.36
C ALA A 134 -9.05 20.18 -9.51
N LEU A 135 -9.28 20.58 -10.77
CA LEU A 135 -8.56 20.00 -11.92
C LEU A 135 -7.04 20.21 -11.79
N ALA A 136 -6.59 21.42 -11.44
CA ALA A 136 -5.17 21.71 -11.23
C ALA A 136 -4.58 20.82 -10.12
N TRP A 137 -5.33 20.59 -9.04
CA TRP A 137 -4.94 19.66 -7.98
C TRP A 137 -4.86 18.20 -8.44
N VAL A 138 -5.85 17.70 -9.19
CA VAL A 138 -5.83 16.35 -9.77
C VAL A 138 -4.58 16.16 -10.63
N LEU A 139 -4.30 17.11 -11.53
CA LEU A 139 -3.15 17.04 -12.41
C LEU A 139 -1.81 17.10 -11.66
N ALA A 140 -1.69 17.97 -10.66
CA ALA A 140 -0.49 18.01 -9.82
C ALA A 140 -0.28 16.69 -9.07
N THR A 141 -1.35 16.17 -8.48
CA THR A 141 -1.32 14.92 -7.71
C THR A 141 -0.96 13.72 -8.59
N LEU A 142 -1.56 13.59 -9.78
CA LEU A 142 -1.22 12.53 -10.72
C LEU A 142 0.23 12.63 -11.20
N GLN A 143 0.75 13.83 -11.42
CA GLN A 143 2.15 14.03 -11.76
C GLN A 143 3.08 13.53 -10.63
N ASP A 144 2.80 13.92 -9.38
CA ASP A 144 3.58 13.47 -8.22
C ASP A 144 3.49 11.95 -8.04
N ARG A 145 2.31 11.35 -8.24
CA ARG A 145 2.12 9.90 -8.15
C ARG A 145 2.85 9.16 -9.26
N ALA A 146 2.85 9.67 -10.49
CA ALA A 146 3.61 9.08 -11.57
C ALA A 146 5.12 9.05 -11.26
N GLN A 147 5.66 10.12 -10.65
CA GLN A 147 7.06 10.15 -10.22
C GLN A 147 7.39 9.09 -9.16
N VAL A 148 6.48 8.87 -8.21
CA VAL A 148 6.63 7.83 -7.18
C VAL A 148 6.50 6.41 -7.78
N ALA A 149 5.64 6.24 -8.78
CA ALA A 149 5.37 4.95 -9.42
C ALA A 149 6.54 4.46 -10.30
N LEU A 150 7.13 5.38 -11.08
CA LEU A 150 8.16 5.06 -12.06
C LEU A 150 9.46 4.57 -11.37
N PRO A 151 10.06 3.46 -11.83
CA PRO A 151 11.34 2.99 -11.30
C PRO A 151 12.47 3.98 -11.64
N SER A 152 13.44 4.12 -10.74
CA SER A 152 14.59 5.01 -10.92
C SER A 152 15.68 4.47 -11.86
N HIS A 153 15.56 3.24 -12.37
CA HIS A 153 16.63 2.57 -13.10
C HIS A 153 16.63 2.86 -14.60
N GLU A 154 17.84 3.01 -15.15
CA GLU A 154 18.11 3.08 -16.58
C GLU A 154 18.01 1.67 -17.19
N GLY A 155 16.93 1.43 -17.94
CA GLY A 155 16.67 0.16 -18.60
C GLY A 155 15.39 0.23 -19.42
N SER A 156 15.11 -0.84 -20.16
CA SER A 156 13.81 -0.99 -20.83
C SER A 156 12.72 -1.04 -19.77
N LEU A 157 11.77 -0.10 -19.83
CA LEU A 157 10.66 -0.08 -18.89
C LEU A 157 9.68 -1.23 -19.19
N PRO A 158 9.09 -1.85 -18.16
CA PRO A 158 7.95 -2.72 -18.37
C PRO A 158 6.78 -1.94 -18.99
N ALA A 159 5.90 -2.62 -19.71
CA ALA A 159 4.79 -2.01 -20.45
C ALA A 159 3.92 -1.10 -19.57
N TRP A 160 3.64 -1.50 -18.33
CA TRP A 160 2.88 -0.69 -17.38
C TRP A 160 3.58 0.60 -17.00
N ALA A 161 4.92 0.59 -16.89
CA ALA A 161 5.67 1.78 -16.52
C ALA A 161 5.76 2.75 -17.70
N GLN A 162 5.81 2.21 -18.93
CA GLN A 162 5.69 3.01 -20.14
C GLN A 162 4.31 3.68 -20.24
N GLU A 163 3.23 2.97 -19.92
CA GLU A 163 1.88 3.53 -19.86
C GLU A 163 1.80 4.71 -18.86
N ILE A 164 2.37 4.55 -17.65
CA ILE A 164 2.42 5.61 -16.63
C ILE A 164 3.23 6.81 -17.13
N ARG A 165 4.37 6.57 -17.79
CA ARG A 165 5.21 7.63 -18.35
C ARG A 165 4.46 8.44 -19.41
N GLU A 166 3.71 7.78 -20.27
CA GLU A 166 2.88 8.45 -21.28
C GLU A 166 1.74 9.25 -20.66
N ALA A 167 1.08 8.70 -19.64
CA ALA A 167 0.06 9.41 -18.87
C ALA A 167 0.65 10.67 -18.20
N GLU A 168 1.82 10.55 -17.57
CA GLU A 168 2.52 11.67 -16.94
C GLU A 168 2.89 12.77 -17.95
N ALA A 169 3.37 12.40 -19.14
CA ALA A 169 3.67 13.36 -20.19
C ALA A 169 2.42 14.15 -20.64
N ARG A 170 1.26 13.48 -20.72
CA ARG A 170 -0.04 14.13 -21.05
C ARG A 170 -0.52 15.05 -19.93
N VAL A 171 -0.37 14.64 -18.66
CA VAL A 171 -0.67 15.49 -17.50
C VAL A 171 0.20 16.74 -17.52
N ARG A 172 1.51 16.55 -17.70
CA ARG A 172 2.51 17.62 -17.70
C ARG A 172 2.26 18.64 -18.82
N SER A 173 1.95 18.17 -20.04
CA SER A 173 1.63 19.07 -21.15
C SER A 173 0.32 19.83 -20.91
N SER A 174 -0.69 19.17 -20.35
CA SER A 174 -1.99 19.80 -20.03
C SER A 174 -1.86 20.90 -18.99
N LYS A 175 -1.03 20.71 -17.96
CA LYS A 175 -0.74 21.72 -16.92
C LYS A 175 -0.12 23.01 -17.49
N ARG A 176 0.59 22.94 -18.62
CA ARG A 176 1.22 24.08 -19.28
C ARG A 176 0.27 24.87 -20.18
N THR A 177 -1.02 24.55 -20.17
CA THR A 177 -2.01 25.33 -20.92
C THR A 177 -2.15 26.72 -20.30
N ALA A 178 -2.09 27.77 -21.13
CA ALA A 178 -1.98 29.16 -20.67
C ALA A 178 -3.04 29.60 -19.63
N TRP A 179 -4.28 29.12 -19.74
CA TRP A 179 -5.33 29.49 -18.79
C TRP A 179 -5.21 28.78 -17.42
N LEU A 180 -4.56 27.62 -17.39
CA LEU A 180 -4.43 26.76 -16.21
C LEU A 180 -3.14 27.05 -15.43
N GLU A 181 -2.11 27.58 -16.09
CA GLU A 181 -0.79 27.85 -15.49
C GLU A 181 -0.87 28.74 -14.23
N ALA A 182 -1.80 29.71 -14.23
CA ALA A 182 -2.03 30.62 -13.11
C ALA A 182 -3.10 30.15 -12.11
N VAL A 183 -3.74 28.99 -12.34
CA VAL A 183 -4.80 28.48 -11.46
C VAL A 183 -4.15 27.71 -10.31
N PRO A 184 -4.40 28.08 -9.04
CA PRO A 184 -3.83 27.38 -7.90
C PRO A 184 -4.42 25.97 -7.78
N ALA A 185 -3.54 24.98 -7.63
CA ALA A 185 -3.92 23.61 -7.30
C ALA A 185 -4.48 23.56 -5.88
N LYS A 186 -5.80 23.39 -5.72
CA LYS A 186 -6.43 23.25 -4.41
C LYS A 186 -7.22 21.96 -4.31
N TRP A 187 -7.04 21.28 -3.18
CA TRP A 187 -7.79 20.10 -2.83
C TRP A 187 -9.31 20.41 -2.79
N PRO A 188 -10.16 19.61 -3.45
CA PRO A 188 -11.60 19.80 -3.43
C PRO A 188 -12.21 19.39 -2.08
N GLY A 189 -12.81 20.36 -1.37
CA GLY A 189 -13.69 20.10 -0.23
C GLY A 189 -15.09 19.63 -0.69
N ASP A 190 -15.95 19.27 0.27
CA ASP A 190 -17.26 18.69 -0.04
C ASP A 190 -18.18 19.61 -0.86
N THR A 191 -18.09 20.93 -0.63
CA THR A 191 -18.80 21.94 -1.44
C THR A 191 -18.29 21.98 -2.89
N VAL A 192 -16.99 21.79 -3.11
CA VAL A 192 -16.40 21.73 -4.44
C VAL A 192 -16.83 20.44 -5.15
N TYR A 193 -16.91 19.31 -4.44
CA TYR A 193 -17.44 18.08 -5.01
C TYR A 193 -18.90 18.20 -5.44
N GLN A 194 -19.74 18.89 -4.67
CA GLN A 194 -21.13 19.16 -5.07
C GLN A 194 -21.19 20.01 -6.34
N ARG A 195 -20.34 21.04 -6.44
CA ARG A 195 -20.25 21.87 -7.64
C ARG A 195 -19.77 21.10 -8.86
N LEU A 196 -18.71 20.30 -8.73
CA LEU A 196 -18.22 19.44 -9.80
C LEU A 196 -19.32 18.49 -10.28
N ALA A 197 -20.01 17.80 -9.36
CA ALA A 197 -21.09 16.87 -9.69
C ALA A 197 -22.30 17.56 -10.35
N ALA A 198 -22.52 18.84 -10.09
CA ALA A 198 -23.56 19.65 -10.72
C ALA A 198 -23.11 20.33 -12.03
N ASP A 199 -21.83 20.21 -12.42
CA ASP A 199 -21.31 20.89 -13.59
C ASP A 199 -21.98 20.37 -14.89
N ARG A 200 -22.24 21.30 -15.80
CA ARG A 200 -22.86 21.00 -17.10
C ARG A 200 -21.90 20.29 -18.07
N LEU A 201 -20.59 20.48 -17.89
CA LEU A 201 -19.55 19.84 -18.67
C LEU A 201 -19.28 18.45 -18.10
N GLY A 202 -19.57 17.43 -18.91
CA GLY A 202 -19.39 16.03 -18.52
C GLY A 202 -17.99 15.73 -17.98
N PHE A 203 -16.94 16.35 -18.52
CA PHE A 203 -15.56 16.17 -18.05
C PHE A 203 -15.37 16.52 -16.56
N TYR A 204 -15.89 17.65 -16.09
CA TYR A 204 -15.78 18.03 -14.68
C TYR A 204 -16.69 17.14 -13.82
N ARG A 205 -17.92 16.94 -14.29
CA ARG A 205 -18.93 16.16 -13.58
C ARG A 205 -18.55 14.70 -13.33
N THR A 206 -17.93 14.06 -14.31
CA THR A 206 -17.55 12.65 -14.19
C THR A 206 -16.05 12.54 -13.95
N ARG A 207 -15.23 12.89 -14.94
CA ARG A 207 -13.78 12.58 -14.91
C ARG A 207 -13.04 13.27 -13.78
N VAL A 208 -13.16 14.59 -13.64
CA VAL A 208 -12.48 15.31 -12.55
C VAL A 208 -13.01 14.83 -11.19
N THR A 209 -14.33 14.67 -11.07
CA THR A 209 -14.97 14.22 -9.82
C THR A 209 -14.51 12.83 -9.39
N ASP A 210 -14.56 11.85 -10.29
CA ASP A 210 -14.27 10.45 -10.01
C ASP A 210 -12.78 10.26 -9.70
N THR A 211 -11.90 10.83 -10.52
CA THR A 211 -10.46 10.79 -10.27
C THR A 211 -10.10 11.52 -8.98
N ALA A 212 -10.70 12.69 -8.70
CA ALA A 212 -10.45 13.39 -7.44
C ALA A 212 -10.87 12.59 -6.20
N ARG A 213 -12.04 11.92 -6.26
CA ARG A 213 -12.52 11.04 -5.20
C ARG A 213 -11.59 9.85 -4.99
N GLN A 214 -11.14 9.22 -6.07
CA GLN A 214 -10.20 8.10 -6.00
C GLN A 214 -8.86 8.53 -5.41
N LEU A 215 -8.28 9.63 -5.89
CA LEU A 215 -7.07 10.23 -5.33
C LEU A 215 -7.25 10.49 -3.82
N ARG A 216 -8.39 11.07 -3.42
CA ARG A 216 -8.71 11.33 -2.01
C ARG A 216 -8.75 10.06 -1.19
N ALA A 217 -9.43 9.02 -1.68
CA ALA A 217 -9.55 7.74 -0.99
C ALA A 217 -8.18 7.08 -0.81
N VAL A 218 -7.35 7.04 -1.85
CA VAL A 218 -6.05 6.37 -1.81
C VAL A 218 -5.02 7.15 -0.97
N LEU A 219 -5.02 8.48 -1.00
CA LEU A 219 -3.98 9.28 -0.35
C LEU A 219 -4.22 9.53 1.14
N ASN A 220 -5.46 9.74 1.54
CA ASN A 220 -5.74 10.15 2.93
C ASN A 220 -6.08 8.97 3.84
N ASN A 221 -6.80 7.98 3.32
CA ASN A 221 -7.25 6.85 4.11
C ASN A 221 -7.54 5.64 3.20
N PRO A 222 -6.49 5.02 2.63
CA PRO A 222 -6.69 3.89 1.73
C PRO A 222 -7.35 2.74 2.50
N SER A 223 -8.49 2.29 2.00
CA SER A 223 -9.21 1.17 2.62
C SER A 223 -8.31 -0.08 2.69
N PRO A 224 -8.52 -0.98 3.67
CA PRO A 224 -7.83 -2.27 3.72
C PRO A 224 -7.83 -2.99 2.37
N GLN A 225 -8.97 -3.00 1.68
CA GLN A 225 -9.12 -3.63 0.37
C GLN A 225 -8.23 -2.96 -0.68
N THR A 226 -8.22 -1.62 -0.73
CA THR A 226 -7.37 -0.86 -1.66
C THR A 226 -5.89 -1.17 -1.46
N GLN A 227 -5.44 -1.31 -0.21
CA GLN A 227 -4.05 -1.65 0.09
C GLN A 227 -3.72 -3.08 -0.36
N VAL A 228 -4.62 -4.04 -0.10
CA VAL A 228 -4.46 -5.43 -0.54
C VAL A 228 -4.47 -5.56 -2.05
N ASP A 229 -5.33 -4.83 -2.75
CA ASP A 229 -5.34 -4.79 -4.22
C ASP A 229 -4.07 -4.17 -4.79
N ALA A 230 -3.55 -3.10 -4.18
CA ALA A 230 -2.26 -2.54 -4.58
C ALA A 230 -1.12 -3.55 -4.34
N LEU A 231 -1.10 -4.25 -3.21
CA LEU A 231 -0.10 -5.27 -2.92
C LEU A 231 -0.17 -6.43 -3.94
N CYS A 232 -1.35 -7.02 -4.12
CA CYS A 232 -1.54 -8.18 -4.97
C CYS A 232 -1.31 -7.89 -6.45
N ASN A 233 -1.78 -6.74 -6.93
CA ASN A 233 -1.72 -6.43 -8.35
C ASN A 233 -0.39 -5.76 -8.73
N ARG A 234 0.37 -5.16 -7.79
CA ARG A 234 1.56 -4.33 -8.10
C ARG A 234 2.80 -4.63 -7.28
N PHE A 235 2.67 -4.93 -5.99
CA PHE A 235 3.84 -5.19 -5.14
C PHE A 235 4.37 -6.62 -5.34
N PHE A 236 3.47 -7.61 -5.36
CA PHE A 236 3.86 -9.00 -5.55
C PHE A 236 4.18 -9.36 -7.00
N GLU A 237 4.12 -8.43 -7.97
CA GLU A 237 4.52 -8.67 -9.37
C GLU A 237 5.84 -9.47 -9.43
N PRO A 238 5.97 -10.44 -10.35
CA PRO A 238 6.46 -11.83 -10.14
C PRO A 238 7.87 -12.01 -9.52
N THR A 239 8.57 -10.92 -9.27
CA THR A 239 9.86 -10.86 -8.57
C THR A 239 9.78 -11.08 -7.05
N GLN A 240 8.57 -11.07 -6.44
CA GLN A 240 8.39 -11.17 -4.98
C GLN A 240 7.60 -12.43 -4.57
N ASP A 241 7.77 -13.53 -5.30
CA ASP A 241 7.11 -14.81 -5.02
C ASP A 241 7.35 -15.31 -3.59
N TRP A 242 8.59 -15.17 -3.09
CA TRP A 242 8.95 -15.52 -1.71
C TRP A 242 8.10 -14.78 -0.66
N LYS A 243 7.89 -13.47 -0.85
CA LYS A 243 7.11 -12.64 0.08
C LYS A 243 5.61 -12.96 0.01
N LEU A 244 5.09 -13.18 -1.20
CA LEU A 244 3.72 -13.64 -1.39
C LEU A 244 3.50 -15.01 -0.72
N PHE A 245 4.46 -15.92 -0.87
CA PHE A 245 4.42 -17.24 -0.24
C PHE A 245 4.40 -17.13 1.29
N GLU A 246 5.27 -16.30 1.87
CA GLU A 246 5.27 -16.03 3.31
C GLU A 246 3.92 -15.54 3.83
N ILE A 247 3.38 -14.51 3.19
CA ILE A 247 2.11 -13.90 3.61
C ILE A 247 0.95 -14.86 3.38
N GLY A 248 0.95 -15.62 2.29
CA GLY A 248 -0.06 -16.65 2.01
C GLY A 248 -0.09 -17.73 3.09
N VAL A 249 1.06 -18.30 3.44
CA VAL A 249 1.17 -19.28 4.53
C VAL A 249 0.73 -18.67 5.86
N LEU A 250 1.17 -17.44 6.16
CA LEU A 250 0.75 -16.73 7.37
C LEU A 250 -0.78 -16.57 7.46
N MET A 251 -1.46 -16.27 6.34
CA MET A 251 -2.92 -16.20 6.27
C MET A 251 -3.55 -17.57 6.55
N ARG A 252 -3.02 -18.65 5.95
CA ARG A 252 -3.50 -20.02 6.20
C ARG A 252 -3.40 -20.41 7.67
N LEU A 253 -2.26 -20.13 8.32
CA LEU A 253 -2.07 -20.39 9.76
C LEU A 253 -3.16 -19.69 10.60
N CYS A 254 -3.37 -18.40 10.35
CA CYS A 254 -4.35 -17.63 11.11
C CYS A 254 -5.79 -18.12 10.87
N CYS A 255 -6.15 -18.42 9.61
CA CYS A 255 -7.48 -18.91 9.27
C CYS A 255 -7.79 -20.25 9.93
N GLU A 256 -6.81 -21.15 9.98
CA GLU A 256 -6.99 -22.44 10.65
C GLU A 256 -7.13 -22.26 12.17
N LEU A 257 -6.35 -21.35 12.77
CA LEU A 257 -6.48 -21.03 14.19
C LEU A 257 -7.82 -20.36 14.54
N ASP A 258 -8.38 -19.54 13.66
CA ASP A 258 -9.74 -18.98 13.85
C ASP A 258 -10.83 -20.07 13.81
N ARG A 259 -10.58 -21.23 13.19
CA ARG A 259 -11.54 -22.36 13.20
C ARG A 259 -11.54 -23.10 14.52
N VAL A 260 -10.39 -23.15 15.21
CA VAL A 260 -10.20 -23.92 16.45
C VAL A 260 -10.17 -23.04 17.70
N GLY A 261 -10.26 -21.73 17.56
CA GLY A 261 -10.25 -20.80 18.69
C GLY A 261 -10.67 -19.38 18.32
N GLU A 262 -10.60 -18.49 19.29
CA GLU A 262 -11.01 -17.09 19.16
C GLU A 262 -9.80 -16.19 18.98
N ARG A 263 -9.85 -15.31 17.98
CA ARG A 263 -8.83 -14.28 17.79
C ARG A 263 -8.95 -13.18 18.83
N VAL A 264 -7.85 -12.87 19.51
CA VAL A 264 -7.79 -11.78 20.47
C VAL A 264 -7.48 -10.48 19.73
N HIS A 265 -8.48 -9.60 19.61
CA HIS A 265 -8.33 -8.27 19.01
C HIS A 265 -7.52 -7.33 19.91
N ARG A 266 -6.62 -6.54 19.33
CA ARG A 266 -5.67 -5.72 20.09
C ARG A 266 -6.35 -4.53 20.76
N ARG A 267 -6.01 -4.28 22.02
CA ARG A 267 -6.01 -2.93 22.61
C ARG A 267 -4.59 -2.58 23.04
N ALA A 268 -4.06 -1.48 22.53
CA ALA A 268 -2.87 -0.67 22.87
C ALA A 268 -1.53 -1.29 23.39
N ASN A 269 -1.44 -2.54 23.87
CA ASN A 269 -0.30 -3.06 24.64
C ASN A 269 0.39 -4.32 24.07
N PHE A 270 0.23 -4.60 22.78
CA PHE A 270 0.95 -5.71 22.12
C PHE A 270 2.25 -5.24 21.49
N ASP A 271 3.29 -6.09 21.51
CA ASP A 271 4.51 -5.88 20.73
C ASP A 271 4.15 -5.65 19.25
N ALA A 272 4.77 -4.64 18.63
CA ALA A 272 4.54 -4.24 17.25
C ALA A 272 4.74 -5.40 16.26
N ARG A 273 5.56 -6.39 16.60
CA ARG A 273 5.94 -7.51 15.71
C ARG A 273 5.15 -8.80 15.90
N GLN A 274 4.38 -8.93 16.98
CA GLN A 274 3.41 -10.01 17.07
C GLN A 274 2.39 -9.78 15.96
N PHE A 275 2.09 -10.78 15.15
CA PHE A 275 1.14 -10.70 14.04
C PHE A 275 -0.29 -10.94 14.54
N SER A 276 -0.53 -12.09 15.15
CA SER A 276 -1.85 -12.51 15.68
C SER A 276 -1.74 -13.20 17.05
N HIS A 277 -2.87 -13.29 17.75
CA HIS A 277 -3.04 -14.00 19.02
C HIS A 277 -4.38 -14.70 19.00
N HIS A 278 -4.38 -16.00 19.30
CA HIS A 278 -5.56 -16.84 19.36
C HIS A 278 -5.66 -17.49 20.73
N ARG A 279 -6.85 -17.50 21.31
CA ARG A 279 -7.20 -18.27 22.50
C ARG A 279 -7.90 -19.54 22.07
N LEU A 280 -7.34 -20.67 22.47
CA LEU A 280 -7.87 -22.00 22.23
C LEU A 280 -8.56 -22.52 23.51
N PRO A 281 -9.31 -23.63 23.43
CA PRO A 281 -9.89 -24.28 24.60
C PRO A 281 -8.87 -24.59 25.70
N GLU A 282 -9.36 -24.77 26.93
CA GLU A 282 -8.57 -25.17 28.10
C GLU A 282 -7.43 -24.19 28.48
N GLY A 283 -7.59 -22.91 28.16
CA GLY A 283 -6.63 -21.87 28.53
C GLY A 283 -5.31 -21.95 27.76
N ARG A 284 -5.34 -22.55 26.58
CA ARG A 284 -4.22 -22.60 25.64
C ARG A 284 -4.24 -21.37 24.74
N GLU A 285 -3.07 -20.90 24.34
CA GLU A 285 -2.95 -19.74 23.46
C GLU A 285 -1.91 -19.98 22.38
N VAL A 286 -2.11 -19.34 21.24
CA VAL A 286 -1.16 -19.32 20.13
C VAL A 286 -0.86 -17.88 19.77
N ARG A 287 0.42 -17.51 19.76
CA ARG A 287 0.87 -16.19 19.28
C ARG A 287 1.76 -16.40 18.06
N ILE A 288 1.44 -15.69 16.98
CA ILE A 288 2.24 -15.73 15.76
C ILE A 288 3.05 -14.44 15.67
N TRP A 289 4.33 -14.58 15.34
CA TRP A 289 5.29 -13.50 15.16
C TRP A 289 5.79 -13.58 13.72
N TYR A 290 5.70 -12.48 12.98
CA TYR A 290 6.12 -12.43 11.58
C TYR A 290 7.43 -11.67 11.45
N GLN A 291 8.43 -12.26 10.77
CA GLN A 291 9.78 -11.72 10.61
C GLN A 291 10.43 -11.30 11.94
N ALA A 292 10.13 -12.08 13.00
CA ALA A 292 10.49 -11.75 14.37
C ALA A 292 10.51 -12.98 15.29
N TRP A 293 11.29 -12.83 16.37
CA TRP A 293 11.19 -13.69 17.54
C TRP A 293 10.20 -13.07 18.55
N PRO A 294 9.60 -13.88 19.44
CA PRO A 294 8.92 -13.38 20.63
C PRO A 294 9.82 -12.48 21.47
N ASP A 295 9.21 -11.65 22.31
CA ASP A 295 9.97 -10.89 23.33
C ASP A 295 10.46 -11.85 24.42
N THR A 296 11.71 -12.26 24.30
CA THR A 296 12.34 -13.26 25.16
C THR A 296 13.46 -12.63 25.98
N LYS A 297 13.60 -13.03 27.24
CA LYS A 297 14.79 -12.70 28.05
C LYS A 297 16.05 -13.44 27.60
N GLU A 298 15.90 -14.52 26.84
CA GLU A 298 17.00 -15.31 26.30
C GLU A 298 17.84 -14.47 25.34
N LYS A 299 19.16 -14.56 25.49
CA LYS A 299 20.11 -13.89 24.61
C LYS A 299 20.29 -14.72 23.35
N SER A 300 20.36 -14.05 22.21
CA SER A 300 20.78 -14.66 20.95
C SER A 300 22.30 -14.83 20.96
N GLU A 301 22.78 -16.07 20.80
CA GLU A 301 24.20 -16.38 20.67
C GLU A 301 24.84 -15.59 19.50
N LEU A 302 24.13 -15.51 18.36
CA LEU A 302 24.59 -14.77 17.20
C LEU A 302 24.73 -13.28 17.50
N ARG A 303 23.74 -12.68 18.18
CA ARG A 303 23.76 -11.25 18.53
C ARG A 303 24.89 -10.94 19.50
N GLU A 304 25.14 -11.81 20.46
CA GLU A 304 26.25 -11.69 21.40
C GLU A 304 27.60 -11.74 20.67
N ALA A 305 27.81 -12.76 19.84
CA ALA A 305 29.01 -12.89 19.02
C ALA A 305 29.18 -11.67 18.08
N ALA A 306 28.12 -11.25 17.42
CA ALA A 306 28.14 -10.11 16.52
C ALA A 306 28.51 -8.81 17.24
N THR A 307 27.96 -8.60 18.44
CA THR A 307 28.32 -7.46 19.29
C THR A 307 29.78 -7.52 19.71
N TYR A 308 30.27 -8.69 20.13
CA TYR A 308 31.66 -8.90 20.53
C TYR A 308 32.65 -8.57 19.40
N TYR A 309 32.35 -8.99 18.17
CA TYR A 309 33.19 -8.73 17.00
C TYR A 309 32.88 -7.40 16.28
N GLY A 310 31.95 -6.59 16.79
CA GLY A 310 31.58 -5.31 16.19
C GLY A 310 30.89 -5.43 14.81
N VAL A 311 30.30 -6.58 14.50
CA VAL A 311 29.57 -6.82 13.25
C VAL A 311 28.06 -6.70 13.46
N LYS A 312 27.35 -6.26 12.42
CA LYS A 312 25.89 -6.29 12.44
C LYS A 312 25.42 -7.66 11.99
N ALA A 313 24.73 -8.39 12.87
CA ALA A 313 24.05 -9.63 12.53
C ALA A 313 22.60 -9.58 12.97
N THR A 314 21.72 -10.12 12.13
CA THR A 314 20.29 -10.28 12.44
C THR A 314 19.89 -11.71 12.13
N ASN A 315 19.40 -12.42 13.13
CA ASN A 315 18.81 -13.74 12.97
C ASN A 315 17.30 -13.61 13.15
N ARG A 316 16.55 -13.56 12.05
CA ARG A 316 15.10 -13.40 12.07
C ARG A 316 14.48 -14.56 11.27
N PRO A 317 13.62 -15.37 11.89
CA PRO A 317 12.84 -16.38 11.19
C PRO A 317 11.69 -15.71 10.44
N ASP A 318 11.21 -16.37 9.39
CA ASP A 318 10.05 -15.90 8.62
C ASP A 318 8.79 -15.87 9.49
N ILE A 319 8.50 -16.96 10.19
CA ILE A 319 7.38 -17.04 11.14
C ILE A 319 7.86 -17.75 12.41
N THR A 320 7.56 -17.17 13.58
CA THR A 320 7.69 -17.87 14.86
C THR A 320 6.31 -18.04 15.49
N VAL A 321 6.00 -19.24 15.95
CA VAL A 321 4.76 -19.55 16.67
C VAL A 321 5.08 -19.91 18.11
N GLU A 322 4.52 -19.13 19.03
CA GLU A 322 4.60 -19.38 20.46
C GLU A 322 3.32 -20.07 20.91
N LEU A 323 3.48 -21.25 21.51
CA LEU A 323 2.41 -22.06 22.06
C LEU A 323 2.44 -21.92 23.57
N LEU A 324 1.34 -21.42 24.14
CA LEU A 324 1.24 -21.14 25.57
C LEU A 324 0.16 -21.99 26.24
N LYS A 325 0.40 -22.35 27.50
CA LYS A 325 -0.59 -22.96 28.39
C LYS A 325 -0.62 -22.16 29.68
N GLN A 326 -1.79 -21.63 30.04
CA GLN A 326 -1.96 -20.79 31.23
C GLN A 326 -0.96 -19.61 31.26
N GLY A 327 -0.74 -18.98 30.10
CA GLY A 327 0.14 -17.81 29.96
C GLY A 327 1.65 -18.11 29.96
N THR A 328 2.06 -19.37 30.14
CA THR A 328 3.47 -19.78 30.04
C THR A 328 3.74 -20.42 28.70
N THR A 329 4.82 -20.00 28.03
CA THR A 329 5.30 -20.62 26.80
C THR A 329 5.74 -22.05 27.08
N VAL A 330 5.03 -23.00 26.49
CA VAL A 330 5.32 -24.44 26.60
C VAL A 330 6.12 -24.94 25.41
N ARG A 331 5.94 -24.33 24.23
CA ARG A 331 6.65 -24.73 23.02
C ARG A 331 6.77 -23.55 22.07
N THR A 332 7.88 -23.49 21.34
CA THR A 332 8.06 -22.56 20.22
C THR A 332 8.30 -23.36 18.95
N VAL A 333 7.66 -22.93 17.87
CA VAL A 333 7.85 -23.50 16.53
C VAL A 333 8.36 -22.39 15.62
N VAL A 334 9.51 -22.61 15.01
CA VAL A 334 10.16 -21.71 14.08
C VAL A 334 9.91 -22.24 12.67
N LEU A 335 9.33 -21.43 11.80
CA LEU A 335 9.03 -21.79 10.42
C LEU A 335 9.97 -21.03 9.50
N GLU A 336 10.63 -21.76 8.61
CA GLU A 336 11.40 -21.23 7.49
C GLU A 336 10.65 -21.55 6.19
N LEU A 337 10.36 -20.54 5.37
CA LEU A 337 9.47 -20.67 4.22
C LEU A 337 10.28 -20.58 2.92
N LYS A 338 9.99 -21.47 1.98
CA LYS A 338 10.62 -21.50 0.66
C LYS A 338 9.56 -21.61 -0.42
N ALA A 339 9.42 -20.58 -1.27
CA ALA A 339 8.42 -20.53 -2.34
C ALA A 339 8.69 -21.48 -3.52
N SER A 340 9.85 -22.13 -3.53
CA SER A 340 10.27 -23.11 -4.52
C SER A 340 10.73 -24.37 -3.79
N SER A 341 10.50 -25.50 -4.42
CA SER A 341 10.88 -26.81 -3.90
C SER A 341 12.22 -27.31 -4.47
N ALA A 342 12.98 -26.45 -5.15
CA ALA A 342 14.30 -26.80 -5.65
C ALA A 342 15.21 -27.25 -4.51
N SER A 343 15.90 -28.39 -4.67
CA SER A 343 16.67 -29.02 -3.60
C SER A 343 17.76 -28.11 -3.01
N GLU A 344 18.42 -27.28 -3.83
CA GLU A 344 19.43 -26.32 -3.36
C GLU A 344 18.80 -25.25 -2.46
N TYR A 345 17.62 -24.76 -2.84
CA TYR A 345 16.89 -23.75 -2.06
C TYR A 345 16.40 -24.31 -0.72
N LEU A 346 15.85 -25.52 -0.73
CA LEU A 346 15.47 -26.24 0.50
C LEU A 346 16.67 -26.54 1.39
N GLY A 347 17.81 -26.95 0.80
CA GLY A 347 19.06 -27.19 1.53
C GLY A 347 19.57 -25.95 2.26
N SER A 348 19.48 -24.78 1.62
CA SER A 348 19.79 -23.50 2.29
C SER A 348 18.81 -23.20 3.44
N GLY A 349 17.52 -23.47 3.25
CA GLY A 349 16.50 -23.31 4.28
C GLY A 349 16.74 -24.17 5.51
N PHE A 350 17.17 -25.42 5.33
CA PHE A 350 17.57 -26.27 6.45
C PHE A 350 18.73 -25.69 7.26
N SER A 351 19.72 -25.12 6.57
CA SER A 351 20.90 -24.55 7.21
C SER A 351 20.53 -23.31 8.03
N GLN A 352 19.65 -22.45 7.50
CA GLN A 352 19.10 -21.30 8.20
C GLN A 352 18.29 -21.74 9.42
N LEU A 353 17.40 -22.71 9.24
CA LEU A 353 16.55 -23.25 10.30
C LEU A 353 17.37 -23.83 11.45
N LEU A 354 18.39 -24.63 11.16
CA LEU A 354 19.35 -25.11 12.17
C LEU A 354 20.07 -23.97 12.90
N GLY A 355 20.41 -22.90 12.16
CA GLY A 355 20.95 -21.67 12.74
C GLY A 355 20.00 -21.03 13.74
N TYR A 356 18.70 -20.93 13.43
CA TYR A 356 17.69 -20.42 14.37
C TYR A 356 17.57 -21.29 15.62
N LEU A 357 17.50 -22.62 15.47
CA LEU A 357 17.36 -23.53 16.61
C LEU A 357 18.60 -23.49 17.52
N ARG A 358 19.79 -23.27 16.95
CA ARG A 358 21.03 -23.16 17.72
C ARG A 358 21.18 -21.80 18.40
N ASP A 359 20.67 -20.73 17.80
CA ASP A 359 20.81 -19.37 18.34
C ASP A 359 20.04 -19.16 19.66
N ARG A 360 18.97 -19.94 19.89
CA ARG A 360 18.09 -19.85 21.08
C ARG A 360 17.63 -21.23 21.58
N PRO A 361 18.54 -22.10 22.02
CA PRO A 361 18.23 -23.51 22.27
C PRO A 361 17.19 -23.72 23.38
N ALA A 362 17.12 -22.83 24.38
CA ALA A 362 16.13 -22.91 25.45
C ALA A 362 14.67 -22.76 24.94
N TYR A 363 14.46 -22.11 23.79
CA TYR A 363 13.15 -21.93 23.18
C TYR A 363 12.78 -23.06 22.20
N THR A 364 13.78 -23.77 21.68
CA THR A 364 13.65 -24.67 20.53
C THR A 364 14.17 -26.09 20.81
N ASN A 365 14.23 -26.49 22.07
CA ASN A 365 14.71 -27.82 22.50
C ASN A 365 13.68 -28.95 22.35
N TRP A 366 12.52 -28.69 21.75
CA TRP A 366 11.47 -29.69 21.57
C TRP A 366 11.58 -30.39 20.20
N PRO A 367 11.12 -31.65 20.07
CA PRO A 367 10.89 -32.25 18.76
C PRO A 367 10.01 -31.37 17.87
N ALA A 368 10.36 -31.29 16.59
CA ALA A 368 9.73 -30.42 15.61
C ALA A 368 9.58 -28.97 16.09
N SER A 369 10.66 -28.39 16.63
CA SER A 369 10.73 -26.95 16.90
C SER A 369 11.09 -26.15 15.66
N GLY A 370 11.67 -26.77 14.62
CA GLY A 370 11.97 -26.12 13.34
C GLY A 370 11.21 -26.77 12.18
N TRP A 371 10.42 -25.99 11.46
CA TRP A 371 9.59 -26.45 10.33
C TRP A 371 10.07 -25.77 9.04
N LEU A 372 10.54 -26.55 8.08
CA LEU A 372 10.80 -26.08 6.72
C LEU A 372 9.52 -26.24 5.90
N VAL A 373 8.93 -25.13 5.46
CA VAL A 373 7.67 -25.10 4.74
C VAL A 373 7.93 -24.82 3.26
N ALA A 374 7.40 -25.65 2.37
CA ALA A 374 7.58 -25.50 0.93
C ALA A 374 6.33 -25.92 0.13
N PRO A 375 6.24 -25.58 -1.18
CA PRO A 375 5.21 -26.07 -2.06
C PRO A 375 5.21 -27.60 -2.17
N PRO A 376 4.05 -28.26 -2.29
CA PRO A 376 3.99 -29.71 -2.47
C PRO A 376 4.57 -30.20 -3.81
N GLU A 377 4.74 -29.32 -4.80
CA GLU A 377 5.05 -29.63 -6.21
C GLU A 377 6.51 -30.10 -6.46
N GLY A 378 7.24 -30.50 -5.42
CA GLY A 378 8.70 -30.63 -5.45
C GLY A 378 9.33 -32.00 -5.28
N GLY A 379 8.52 -33.05 -5.13
CA GLY A 379 9.03 -34.40 -4.92
C GLY A 379 9.70 -34.65 -3.57
N TYR A 380 9.71 -33.69 -2.64
CA TYR A 380 9.98 -34.00 -1.23
C TYR A 380 8.73 -34.62 -0.60
N VAL A 381 8.95 -35.52 0.35
CA VAL A 381 7.86 -36.20 1.07
C VAL A 381 7.78 -35.59 2.45
N THR A 382 6.64 -34.98 2.79
CA THR A 382 6.31 -34.65 4.18
C THR A 382 6.38 -35.94 4.99
N ARG A 383 7.29 -36.00 5.97
CA ARG A 383 7.42 -37.14 6.89
C ARG A 383 7.21 -36.63 8.30
N PRO A 384 6.55 -37.38 9.20
CA PRO A 384 6.51 -37.04 10.62
C PRO A 384 7.91 -36.77 11.16
N SER A 385 8.04 -35.89 12.14
CA SER A 385 9.35 -35.55 12.69
C SER A 385 10.06 -36.73 13.36
N GLU A 386 9.32 -37.77 13.78
CA GLU A 386 9.85 -38.95 14.48
C GLU A 386 10.77 -38.59 15.67
N GLY A 387 10.42 -37.52 16.40
CA GLY A 387 11.21 -37.03 17.53
C GLY A 387 12.39 -36.10 17.15
N ARG A 388 12.65 -35.88 15.85
CA ARG A 388 13.70 -34.96 15.38
C ARG A 388 13.30 -33.50 15.62
N ALA A 389 14.30 -32.64 15.80
CA ALA A 389 14.08 -31.20 15.98
C ALA A 389 13.53 -30.51 14.71
N LEU A 390 13.85 -31.06 13.53
CA LEU A 390 13.45 -30.55 12.23
C LEU A 390 12.31 -31.35 11.61
N TRP A 391 11.41 -30.64 10.93
CA TRP A 391 10.32 -31.22 10.16
C TRP A 391 10.18 -30.48 8.81
N VAL A 392 9.99 -31.21 7.71
CA VAL A 392 9.60 -30.60 6.43
C VAL A 392 8.12 -30.82 6.23
N VAL A 393 7.39 -29.75 5.96
CA VAL A 393 5.94 -29.76 5.85
C VAL A 393 5.50 -29.05 4.57
N SER A 394 4.44 -29.55 3.94
CA SER A 394 3.79 -28.87 2.82
C SER A 394 3.15 -27.56 3.28
N SER A 395 3.19 -26.54 2.44
CA SER A 395 2.40 -25.31 2.63
C SER A 395 0.89 -25.57 2.75
N ASP A 396 0.40 -26.72 2.28
CA ASP A 396 -1.00 -27.11 2.38
C ASP A 396 -1.33 -27.75 3.73
N ASP A 397 -0.34 -28.41 4.35
CA ASP A 397 -0.52 -29.13 5.62
C ASP A 397 -0.08 -28.34 6.84
N VAL A 398 0.71 -27.28 6.66
CA VAL A 398 1.36 -26.54 7.77
C VAL A 398 0.34 -25.96 8.76
N ALA A 399 -0.80 -25.47 8.28
CA ALA A 399 -1.82 -24.86 9.12
C ALA A 399 -2.56 -25.88 9.99
N SER A 400 -3.03 -26.98 9.40
CA SER A 400 -3.70 -28.07 10.13
C SER A 400 -2.75 -28.76 11.11
N SER A 401 -1.48 -28.92 10.71
CA SER A 401 -0.41 -29.43 11.56
C SER A 401 -0.17 -28.55 12.78
N LEU A 402 -0.16 -27.22 12.58
CA LEU A 402 0.01 -26.26 13.68
C LEU A 402 -1.19 -26.30 14.62
N ALA A 403 -2.42 -26.28 14.10
CA ALA A 403 -3.63 -26.36 14.91
C ALA A 403 -3.65 -27.66 15.74
N THR A 404 -3.29 -28.79 15.14
CA THR A 404 -3.17 -30.08 15.84
C THR A 404 -2.12 -30.01 16.95
N ALA A 405 -0.95 -29.45 16.67
CA ALA A 405 0.11 -29.28 17.67
C ALA A 405 -0.34 -28.39 18.84
N ALA A 406 -1.06 -27.30 18.56
CA ALA A 406 -1.59 -26.38 19.57
C ALA A 406 -2.70 -27.03 20.43
N LEU A 407 -3.52 -27.90 19.82
CA LEU A 407 -4.56 -28.69 20.50
C LEU A 407 -4.01 -29.94 21.21
N SER A 408 -2.71 -30.23 21.13
CA SER A 408 -2.10 -31.38 21.81
C SER A 408 -1.24 -31.00 23.03
N LEU A 409 -1.16 -29.71 23.37
CA LEU A 409 -0.45 -29.18 24.55
C LEU A 409 -1.18 -29.46 25.86
#